data_AF-A0A2I0PNQ3-F1
#
_entry.id   AF-A0A2I0PNQ3-F1
#
_cell.length_a   1.000
_cell.length_b   1.000
_cell.length_c   1.000
_cell.angle_alpha   90.00
_cell.angle_beta   90.00
_cell.angle_gamma   90.00
#
_symmetry.space_group_name_H-M   'P 1'
#
loop_
_entity.id
_entity.type
_entity.pdbx_description
1 polymer ?
#
loop_
_entity_poly.entity_id
_entity_poly.type
_entity_poly.pdbx_seq_one_letter_code
_entity_poly.pdbx_strand_id
1 'polypeptide(L)'
;MMIYIGMDDTDNLESRGTGTLSRTIATELSKKYPVSAVTRHQLLKHTDIPFTTHNSCSVLHVDLGPEHVEELYESVKKEMMDDFIEGSDPGIFAAHHTQLTPALVAFGQDAKAIILTQGRARALARNHNLPLEGLGGTEDGVIGAVAGVGLAGAGDDGRFLRLGAKDLRGTYSVEELLNHGVDAIYTVEGIPITEGTIYNKEDKLVRLCPLNGHVVLFVEERDGKFWNVSRG
;
A
#
# COMPACT_ATOMS: atom_id res chain seq x y z
N MET A 1 -6.07 14.46 -8.02
CA MET A 1 -5.15 13.66 -8.88
C MET A 1 -4.03 13.13 -8.00
N MET A 2 -3.57 11.90 -8.22
CA MET A 2 -2.82 11.15 -7.19
C MET A 2 -1.32 11.04 -7.47
N ILE A 3 -0.50 11.19 -6.43
CA ILE A 3 0.90 10.73 -6.36
C ILE A 3 0.95 9.46 -5.52
N TYR A 4 1.68 8.47 -6.00
CA TYR A 4 1.97 7.23 -5.29
C TYR A 4 3.43 7.21 -4.85
N ILE A 5 3.67 6.89 -3.59
CA ILE A 5 5.03 6.69 -3.05
C ILE A 5 5.13 5.29 -2.48
N GLY A 6 5.88 4.45 -3.16
CA GLY A 6 6.17 3.08 -2.76
C GLY A 6 7.36 3.04 -1.81
N MET A 7 7.25 2.18 -0.82
CA MET A 7 8.25 1.93 0.21
C MET A 7 8.32 0.43 0.46
N ASP A 8 9.52 -0.11 0.60
CA ASP A 8 9.71 -1.50 0.98
C ASP A 8 10.98 -1.72 1.79
N ASP A 9 11.04 -2.88 2.45
CA ASP A 9 12.19 -3.41 3.18
C ASP A 9 12.75 -2.46 4.24
N THR A 10 11.85 -1.89 5.02
CA THR A 10 12.19 -0.89 6.05
C THR A 10 12.28 -1.51 7.45
N ASP A 11 12.28 -2.83 7.56
CA ASP A 11 12.18 -3.56 8.82
C ASP A 11 13.12 -4.77 8.88
N ASN A 12 13.43 -5.18 10.09
CA ASN A 12 14.11 -6.44 10.38
C ASN A 12 13.27 -7.29 11.35
N LEU A 13 13.76 -8.46 11.75
CA LEU A 13 13.01 -9.40 12.61
C LEU A 13 12.68 -8.85 14.01
N GLU A 14 13.37 -7.81 14.46
CA GLU A 14 13.26 -7.24 15.80
C GLU A 14 12.60 -5.85 15.81
N SER A 15 12.31 -5.27 14.64
CA SER A 15 11.73 -3.93 14.51
C SER A 15 10.22 -3.94 14.25
N ARG A 16 9.62 -2.75 14.25
CA ARG A 16 8.28 -2.56 13.65
C ARG A 16 8.34 -2.90 12.16
N GLY A 17 7.25 -3.39 11.58
CA GLY A 17 7.19 -3.70 10.15
C GLY A 17 6.96 -2.46 9.26
N THR A 18 7.26 -2.59 7.96
CA THR A 18 7.05 -1.56 6.92
C THR A 18 5.64 -0.93 6.92
N GLY A 19 4.60 -1.74 7.17
CA GLY A 19 3.22 -1.25 7.25
C GLY A 19 2.93 -0.33 8.46
N THR A 20 3.72 -0.43 9.53
CA THR A 20 3.63 0.50 10.67
C THR A 20 4.33 1.81 10.34
N LEU A 21 5.54 1.75 9.77
CA LEU A 21 6.28 2.95 9.35
C LEU A 21 5.48 3.80 8.36
N SER A 22 4.92 3.20 7.31
CA SER A 22 4.12 3.92 6.31
C SER A 22 2.90 4.63 6.92
N ARG A 23 2.22 4.06 7.92
CA ARG A 23 1.13 4.77 8.62
C ARG A 23 1.63 5.93 9.49
N THR A 24 2.78 5.77 10.15
CA THR A 24 3.41 6.87 10.91
C THR A 24 3.74 8.02 9.97
N ILE A 25 4.40 7.73 8.84
CA ILE A 25 4.73 8.73 7.82
C ILE A 25 3.48 9.39 7.25
N ALA A 26 2.43 8.60 6.93
CA ALA A 26 1.17 9.15 6.49
C ALA A 26 0.57 10.13 7.51
N THR A 27 0.74 9.88 8.82
CA THR A 27 0.23 10.74 9.90
C THR A 27 0.99 12.06 9.95
N GLU A 28 2.31 12.02 9.83
CA GLU A 28 3.16 13.22 9.78
C GLU A 28 2.90 14.03 8.51
N LEU A 29 2.88 13.39 7.34
CA LEU A 29 2.59 14.05 6.05
C LEU A 29 1.21 14.68 6.01
N SER A 30 0.21 14.08 6.67
CA SER A 30 -1.16 14.62 6.71
C SER A 30 -1.26 16.01 7.35
N LYS A 31 -0.22 16.44 8.08
CA LYS A 31 -0.15 17.80 8.64
C LYS A 31 0.07 18.87 7.56
N LYS A 32 0.63 18.49 6.40
CA LYS A 32 0.99 19.40 5.30
C LYS A 32 0.29 19.04 3.98
N TYR A 33 0.01 17.76 3.74
CA TYR A 33 -0.47 17.26 2.46
C TYR A 33 -1.76 16.43 2.61
N PRO A 34 -2.60 16.38 1.56
CA PRO A 34 -3.82 15.58 1.55
C PRO A 34 -3.52 14.10 1.31
N VAL A 35 -3.07 13.39 2.35
CA VAL A 35 -2.86 11.93 2.28
C VAL A 35 -4.21 11.22 2.26
N SER A 36 -4.53 10.60 1.13
CA SER A 36 -5.81 9.92 0.91
C SER A 36 -5.84 8.50 1.47
N ALA A 37 -4.71 7.78 1.41
CA ALA A 37 -4.66 6.39 1.84
C ALA A 37 -3.23 5.87 2.04
N VAL A 38 -3.14 4.72 2.71
CA VAL A 38 -1.96 3.85 2.69
C VAL A 38 -2.41 2.44 2.29
N THR A 39 -1.79 1.85 1.27
CA THR A 39 -2.05 0.46 0.87
C THR A 39 -0.85 -0.44 1.15
N ARG A 40 -1.12 -1.74 1.36
CA ARG A 40 -0.11 -2.79 1.46
C ARG A 40 -0.34 -3.81 0.37
N HIS A 41 0.75 -4.19 -0.30
CA HIS A 41 0.75 -5.15 -1.41
C HIS A 41 1.57 -6.38 -1.05
N GLN A 42 1.00 -7.56 -1.27
CA GLN A 42 1.69 -8.83 -1.01
C GLN A 42 2.51 -9.21 -2.24
N LEU A 43 3.83 -9.35 -2.08
CA LEU A 43 4.74 -9.78 -3.13
C LEU A 43 4.96 -11.30 -3.06
N LEU A 44 5.71 -11.84 -4.04
CA LEU A 44 5.98 -13.27 -4.16
C LEU A 44 6.62 -13.84 -2.88
N LYS A 45 6.04 -14.91 -2.33
CA LYS A 45 6.69 -15.69 -1.27
C LYS A 45 7.53 -16.77 -1.91
N HIS A 46 8.85 -16.66 -1.80
CA HIS A 46 9.80 -17.59 -2.38
C HIS A 46 10.97 -17.83 -1.42
N THR A 47 11.57 -19.03 -1.44
CA THR A 47 12.72 -19.38 -0.58
C THR A 47 13.95 -18.54 -0.84
N ASP A 48 14.07 -18.06 -2.07
CA ASP A 48 15.23 -17.29 -2.54
C ASP A 48 15.06 -15.78 -2.32
N ILE A 49 13.95 -15.35 -1.71
CA ILE A 49 13.71 -13.96 -1.34
C ILE A 49 13.72 -13.87 0.19
N PRO A 50 14.69 -13.17 0.80
CA PRO A 50 14.66 -12.92 2.23
C PRO A 50 13.48 -12.00 2.57
N PHE A 51 12.78 -12.28 3.67
CA PHE A 51 11.76 -11.38 4.23
C PHE A 51 11.61 -11.65 5.73
N THR A 52 11.04 -10.68 6.46
CA THR A 52 10.77 -10.80 7.90
C THR A 52 9.58 -11.72 8.17
N THR A 53 8.39 -11.15 8.38
CA THR A 53 7.14 -11.90 8.54
C THR A 53 6.44 -12.10 7.19
N HIS A 54 6.51 -11.10 6.32
CA HIS A 54 5.87 -11.10 5.02
C HIS A 54 6.72 -10.35 4.01
N ASN A 55 6.89 -10.92 2.82
CA ASN A 55 7.40 -10.15 1.68
C ASN A 55 6.31 -9.19 1.17
N SER A 56 6.33 -7.92 1.58
CA SER A 56 5.30 -6.95 1.22
C SER A 56 5.74 -5.51 1.36
N CYS A 57 5.38 -4.70 0.36
CA CYS A 57 5.62 -3.28 0.34
C CYS A 57 4.38 -2.47 0.77
N SER A 58 4.59 -1.18 1.06
CA SER A 58 3.53 -0.21 1.35
C SER A 58 3.57 0.96 0.39
N VAL A 59 2.41 1.57 0.11
CA VAL A 59 2.29 2.71 -0.80
C VAL A 59 1.46 3.80 -0.15
N LEU A 60 1.98 5.02 -0.15
CA LEU A 60 1.26 6.24 0.24
C LEU A 60 0.53 6.80 -0.99
N HIS A 61 -0.71 7.24 -0.78
CA HIS A 61 -1.56 7.86 -1.80
C HIS A 61 -1.79 9.31 -1.38
N VAL A 62 -1.29 10.28 -2.14
CA VAL A 62 -1.38 11.70 -1.81
C VAL A 62 -2.00 12.49 -2.96
N ASP A 63 -3.08 13.22 -2.68
CA ASP A 63 -3.88 13.95 -3.67
C ASP A 63 -3.22 15.28 -4.08
N LEU A 64 -2.16 15.19 -4.89
CA LEU A 64 -1.37 16.33 -5.37
C LEU A 64 -1.07 16.21 -6.87
N GLY A 65 -0.79 17.37 -7.48
CA GLY A 65 -0.36 17.46 -8.88
C GLY A 65 1.07 16.94 -9.10
N PRO A 66 1.44 16.61 -10.36
CA PRO A 66 2.74 16.04 -10.69
C PRO A 66 3.94 16.93 -10.32
N GLU A 67 3.74 18.24 -10.20
CA GLU A 67 4.75 19.22 -9.77
C GLU A 67 5.26 18.98 -8.34
N HIS A 68 4.53 18.25 -7.51
CA HIS A 68 4.90 17.95 -6.12
C HIS A 68 5.62 16.61 -5.95
N VAL A 69 5.85 15.84 -7.02
CA VAL A 69 6.46 14.48 -6.90
C VAL A 69 7.82 14.53 -6.22
N GLU A 70 8.70 15.45 -6.62
CA GLU A 70 10.05 15.57 -6.05
C GLU A 70 10.02 16.05 -4.60
N GLU A 71 9.24 17.09 -4.29
CA GLU A 71 9.08 17.60 -2.92
C GLU A 71 8.56 16.51 -1.96
N LEU A 72 7.54 15.77 -2.41
CA LEU A 72 6.93 14.72 -1.60
C LEU A 72 7.87 13.52 -1.44
N TYR A 73 8.57 13.12 -2.51
CA TYR A 73 9.59 12.08 -2.46
C TYR A 73 10.67 12.38 -1.42
N GLU A 74 11.26 13.58 -1.45
CA GLU A 74 12.27 14.00 -0.49
C GLU A 74 11.72 14.09 0.95
N SER A 75 10.47 14.53 1.10
CA SER A 75 9.79 14.56 2.40
C SER A 75 9.65 13.15 2.99
N VAL A 76 9.21 12.18 2.20
CA VAL A 76 9.04 10.79 2.65
C VAL A 76 10.38 10.11 2.88
N LYS A 77 11.34 10.32 2.00
CA LYS A 77 12.72 9.83 2.15
C LYS A 77 13.31 10.28 3.48
N LYS A 78 13.14 11.55 3.84
CA LYS A 78 13.60 12.06 5.13
C LYS A 78 12.99 11.29 6.29
N GLU A 79 11.67 11.12 6.32
CA GLU A 79 11.00 10.37 7.40
C GLU A 79 11.45 8.90 7.47
N MET A 80 11.72 8.27 6.32
CA MET A 80 12.31 6.92 6.27
C MET A 80 13.71 6.87 6.90
N MET A 81 14.54 7.88 6.63
CA MET A 81 15.90 7.95 7.13
C MET A 81 15.97 8.34 8.61
N ASP A 82 15.08 9.21 9.08
CA ASP A 82 14.98 9.60 10.48
C ASP A 82 14.57 8.40 11.37
N ASP A 83 13.88 7.42 10.79
CA ASP A 83 13.46 6.18 11.45
C ASP A 83 14.15 4.93 10.86
N PHE A 84 15.36 5.10 10.31
CA PHE A 84 16.14 4.04 9.67
C PHE A 84 16.47 2.91 10.65
N ILE A 85 16.31 1.67 10.19
CA ILE A 85 16.60 0.47 10.95
C ILE A 85 17.88 -0.18 10.40
N GLU A 86 18.91 -0.30 11.25
CA GLU A 86 20.15 -0.98 10.88
C GLU A 86 19.86 -2.45 10.49
N GLY A 87 20.45 -2.87 9.37
CA GLY A 87 20.24 -4.20 8.81
C GLY A 87 18.96 -4.37 7.98
N SER A 88 18.26 -3.28 7.66
CA SER A 88 17.22 -3.26 6.63
C SER A 88 17.77 -2.75 5.29
N ASP A 89 17.03 -2.94 4.19
CA ASP A 89 17.45 -2.60 2.83
C ASP A 89 16.45 -1.64 2.14
N PRO A 90 16.12 -0.47 2.73
CA PRO A 90 14.91 0.26 2.35
C PRO A 90 14.97 0.79 0.92
N GLY A 91 13.86 0.73 0.21
CA GLY A 91 13.69 1.36 -1.10
C GLY A 91 12.55 2.35 -1.13
N ILE A 92 12.72 3.42 -1.90
CA ILE A 92 11.68 4.44 -2.14
C ILE A 92 11.52 4.72 -3.63
N PHE A 93 10.28 4.83 -4.09
CA PHE A 93 9.93 5.16 -5.47
C PHE A 93 8.69 6.07 -5.49
N ALA A 94 8.67 7.06 -6.38
CA ALA A 94 7.48 7.91 -6.54
C ALA A 94 7.07 8.08 -8.01
N ALA A 95 5.76 8.10 -8.25
CA ALA A 95 5.18 8.42 -9.54
C ALA A 95 3.82 9.11 -9.39
N HIS A 96 3.55 10.10 -10.23
CA HIS A 96 2.20 10.62 -10.39
C HIS A 96 1.36 9.68 -11.26
N HIS A 97 0.04 9.64 -11.06
CA HIS A 97 -0.85 8.71 -11.76
C HIS A 97 -0.75 8.80 -13.30
N THR A 98 -0.47 9.98 -13.86
CA THR A 98 -0.28 10.15 -15.32
C THR A 98 1.02 9.53 -15.85
N GLN A 99 1.96 9.19 -14.96
CA GLN A 99 3.24 8.55 -15.29
C GLN A 99 3.19 7.03 -15.11
N LEU A 100 2.07 6.48 -14.63
CA LEU A 100 1.87 5.04 -14.47
C LEU A 100 1.64 4.39 -15.84
N THR A 101 2.71 3.81 -16.38
CA THR A 101 2.66 3.11 -17.66
C THR A 101 2.25 1.65 -17.47
N PRO A 102 1.77 0.97 -18.53
CA PRO A 102 1.53 -0.47 -18.49
C PRO A 102 2.76 -1.29 -18.07
N ALA A 103 3.97 -0.78 -18.34
CA ALA A 103 5.21 -1.43 -17.93
C ALA A 103 5.42 -1.39 -16.40
N LEU A 104 5.07 -0.28 -15.73
CA LEU A 104 5.06 -0.18 -14.27
C LEU A 104 4.03 -1.10 -13.64
N VAL A 105 2.83 -1.16 -14.22
CA VAL A 105 1.78 -2.08 -13.76
C VAL A 105 2.21 -3.53 -13.94
N ALA A 106 2.75 -3.90 -15.10
CA ALA A 106 3.25 -5.25 -15.37
C ALA A 106 4.39 -5.64 -14.42
N PHE A 107 5.32 -4.72 -14.13
CA PHE A 107 6.37 -4.96 -13.13
C PHE A 107 5.79 -5.30 -11.75
N GLY A 108 4.76 -4.58 -11.32
CA GLY A 108 4.03 -4.86 -10.08
C GLY A 108 3.39 -6.26 -10.09
N GLN A 109 2.72 -6.64 -11.17
CA GLN A 109 2.12 -7.98 -11.31
C GLN A 109 3.18 -9.09 -11.34
N ASP A 110 4.28 -8.88 -12.07
CA ASP A 110 5.40 -9.82 -12.13
C ASP A 110 6.03 -10.03 -10.74
N ALA A 111 6.15 -8.99 -9.92
CA ALA A 111 6.69 -9.09 -8.56
C ALA A 111 5.87 -10.01 -7.63
N LYS A 112 4.65 -10.35 -8.02
CA LYS A 112 3.80 -11.32 -7.32
C LYS A 112 3.99 -12.76 -7.80
N ALA A 113 4.62 -12.96 -8.95
CA ALA A 113 4.68 -14.26 -9.63
C ALA A 113 6.10 -14.77 -9.87
N ILE A 114 7.07 -13.89 -10.09
CA ILE A 114 8.46 -14.23 -10.42
C ILE A 114 9.46 -13.40 -9.63
N ILE A 115 10.68 -13.93 -9.49
CA ILE A 115 11.79 -13.20 -8.88
C ILE A 115 12.25 -12.11 -9.85
N LEU A 116 12.21 -10.86 -9.40
CA LEU A 116 12.70 -9.70 -10.13
C LEU A 116 14.07 -9.27 -9.63
N THR A 117 14.72 -8.37 -10.38
CA THR A 117 16.04 -7.86 -10.04
C THR A 117 16.02 -6.35 -9.89
N GLN A 118 16.91 -5.81 -9.05
CA GLN A 118 17.10 -4.36 -8.91
C GLN A 118 17.42 -3.69 -10.25
N GLY A 119 18.18 -4.37 -11.12
CA GLY A 119 18.51 -3.88 -12.46
C GLY A 119 17.27 -3.58 -13.30
N ARG A 120 16.24 -4.44 -13.22
CA ARG A 120 14.96 -4.20 -13.90
C ARG A 120 14.21 -3.00 -13.30
N ALA A 121 14.11 -2.92 -11.96
CA ALA A 121 13.47 -1.80 -11.28
C ALA A 121 14.11 -0.46 -11.65
N ARG A 122 15.44 -0.39 -11.60
CA ARG A 122 16.21 0.82 -11.93
C ARG A 122 16.16 1.17 -13.41
N ALA A 123 16.16 0.18 -14.31
CA ALA A 123 15.97 0.43 -15.73
C ALA A 123 14.60 1.05 -16.01
N LEU A 124 13.55 0.54 -15.36
CA LEU A 124 12.19 1.07 -15.51
C LEU A 124 12.09 2.51 -15.01
N ALA A 125 12.59 2.80 -13.81
CA ALA A 125 12.62 4.16 -13.27
C ALA A 125 13.38 5.14 -14.17
N ARG A 126 14.59 4.76 -14.64
CA ARG A 126 15.38 5.60 -15.56
C ARG A 126 14.67 5.86 -16.89
N ASN A 127 14.06 4.84 -17.49
CA ASN A 127 13.37 4.98 -18.77
C ASN A 127 12.15 5.92 -18.69
N HIS A 128 11.60 6.10 -17.50
CA HIS A 128 10.46 6.99 -17.24
C HIS A 128 10.86 8.31 -16.55
N ASN A 129 12.15 8.56 -16.29
CA ASN A 129 12.65 9.68 -15.50
C ASN A 129 11.92 9.85 -14.15
N LEU A 130 11.75 8.75 -13.43
CA LEU A 130 11.09 8.71 -12.12
C LEU A 130 12.12 8.52 -10.99
N PRO A 131 11.94 9.17 -9.83
CA PRO A 131 12.85 9.06 -8.70
C PRO A 131 12.76 7.66 -8.07
N LEU A 132 13.92 7.01 -7.93
CA LEU A 132 14.09 5.70 -7.29
C LEU A 132 15.42 5.69 -6.55
N GLU A 133 15.41 5.25 -5.30
CA GLU A 133 16.63 5.14 -4.49
C GLU A 133 16.55 3.98 -3.51
N GLY A 134 17.68 3.31 -3.33
CA GLY A 134 17.92 2.43 -2.19
C GLY A 134 18.59 3.24 -1.09
N LEU A 135 18.09 3.11 0.13
CA LEU A 135 18.46 3.96 1.27
C LEU A 135 19.34 3.23 2.29
N GLY A 136 19.65 1.95 2.05
CA GLY A 136 20.49 1.16 2.93
C GLY A 136 20.76 -0.24 2.39
N GLY A 137 21.75 -0.89 3.02
CA GLY A 137 22.06 -2.30 2.83
C GLY A 137 22.39 -2.69 1.39
N THR A 138 21.79 -3.77 0.88
CA THR A 138 21.89 -4.27 -0.49
C THR A 138 21.04 -3.48 -1.48
N GLU A 139 20.20 -2.57 -0.99
CA GLU A 139 19.24 -1.78 -1.76
C GLU A 139 18.14 -2.63 -2.44
N ASP A 140 17.82 -3.82 -1.92
CA ASP A 140 16.82 -4.70 -2.52
C ASP A 140 15.38 -4.16 -2.43
N GLY A 141 15.06 -3.32 -1.44
CA GLY A 141 13.75 -2.67 -1.30
C GLY A 141 13.31 -1.84 -2.51
N VAL A 142 14.22 -1.46 -3.41
CA VAL A 142 13.86 -0.77 -4.67
C VAL A 142 12.93 -1.60 -5.56
N ILE A 143 13.00 -2.93 -5.47
CA ILE A 143 12.12 -3.84 -6.23
C ILE A 143 10.69 -3.68 -5.75
N GLY A 144 10.47 -3.79 -4.43
CA GLY A 144 9.12 -3.70 -3.88
C GLY A 144 8.55 -2.30 -3.89
N ALA A 145 9.38 -1.26 -3.78
CA ALA A 145 8.93 0.13 -3.94
C ALA A 145 8.33 0.38 -5.33
N VAL A 146 9.00 -0.05 -6.40
CA VAL A 146 8.47 0.04 -7.78
C VAL A 146 7.25 -0.85 -7.95
N ALA A 147 7.31 -2.10 -7.48
CA ALA A 147 6.19 -3.04 -7.58
C ALA A 147 4.92 -2.51 -6.89
N GLY A 148 5.07 -1.95 -5.69
CA GLY A 148 3.98 -1.36 -4.92
C GLY A 148 3.28 -0.25 -5.70
N VAL A 149 4.03 0.70 -6.25
CA VAL A 149 3.45 1.80 -7.05
C VAL A 149 2.72 1.27 -8.28
N GLY A 150 3.28 0.28 -8.98
CA GLY A 150 2.61 -0.37 -10.12
C GLY A 150 1.30 -1.05 -9.73
N LEU A 151 1.27 -1.75 -8.59
CA LEU A 151 0.09 -2.45 -8.07
C LEU A 151 -0.98 -1.48 -7.55
N ALA A 152 -0.58 -0.47 -6.78
CA ALA A 152 -1.48 0.57 -6.27
C ALA A 152 -2.12 1.37 -7.41
N GLY A 153 -1.32 1.70 -8.42
CA GLY A 153 -1.74 2.41 -9.62
C GLY A 153 -2.75 1.65 -10.48
N ALA A 154 -2.71 0.31 -10.46
CA ALA A 154 -3.69 -0.53 -11.15
C ALA A 154 -5.07 -0.52 -10.48
N GLY A 155 -5.16 -0.21 -9.18
CA GLY A 155 -6.42 -0.07 -8.47
C GLY A 155 -7.17 -1.38 -8.16
N ASP A 156 -6.50 -2.53 -8.28
CA ASP A 156 -7.09 -3.87 -8.16
C ASP A 156 -6.31 -4.81 -7.22
N ASP A 157 -5.32 -4.29 -6.51
CA ASP A 157 -4.42 -5.09 -5.68
C ASP A 157 -4.25 -4.55 -4.26
N GLY A 158 -4.00 -5.46 -3.33
CA GLY A 158 -3.61 -5.14 -1.96
C GLY A 158 -4.79 -4.82 -1.06
N ARG A 159 -4.47 -4.17 0.06
CA ARG A 159 -5.46 -3.73 1.05
C ARG A 159 -5.08 -2.40 1.66
N PHE A 160 -6.07 -1.64 2.12
CA PHE A 160 -5.83 -0.41 2.85
C PHE A 160 -5.29 -0.71 4.26
N LEU A 161 -4.17 -0.11 4.61
CA LEU A 161 -3.70 0.01 5.98
C LEU A 161 -4.32 1.21 6.69
N ARG A 162 -4.71 2.22 5.91
CA ARG A 162 -5.34 3.46 6.34
C ARG A 162 -6.15 4.06 5.19
N LEU A 163 -7.32 4.62 5.50
CA LEU A 163 -8.17 5.35 4.56
C LEU A 163 -8.45 6.75 5.13
N GLY A 164 -8.12 7.79 4.37
CA GLY A 164 -8.15 9.18 4.81
C GLY A 164 -7.31 9.39 6.08
N ALA A 165 -7.89 10.04 7.09
CA ALA A 165 -7.24 10.34 8.36
C ALA A 165 -7.31 9.22 9.42
N LYS A 166 -7.98 8.08 9.14
CA LYS A 166 -8.32 7.09 10.17
C LYS A 166 -7.91 5.66 9.80
N ASP A 167 -7.50 4.93 10.83
CA ASP A 167 -7.44 3.46 10.83
C ASP A 167 -8.83 2.93 11.22
N LEU A 168 -9.58 2.36 10.26
CA LEU A 168 -10.88 1.76 10.58
C LEU A 168 -10.69 0.44 11.32
N ARG A 169 -11.18 0.33 12.56
CA ARG A 169 -11.02 -0.83 13.45
C ARG A 169 -12.32 -1.17 14.16
N GLY A 170 -12.49 -2.44 14.48
CA GLY A 170 -13.71 -2.90 15.14
C GLY A 170 -14.93 -2.92 14.21
N THR A 171 -16.10 -2.99 14.82
CA THR A 171 -17.39 -3.17 14.17
C THR A 171 -17.99 -1.83 13.75
N TYR A 172 -18.61 -1.78 12.57
CA TYR A 172 -19.28 -0.59 12.03
C TYR A 172 -20.62 -0.96 11.41
N SER A 173 -21.54 0.00 11.36
CA SER A 173 -22.67 -0.06 10.42
C SER A 173 -22.19 0.15 8.98
N VAL A 174 -22.99 -0.30 8.01
CA VAL A 174 -22.73 -0.03 6.59
C VAL A 174 -22.68 1.48 6.33
N GLU A 175 -23.60 2.25 6.91
CA GLU A 175 -23.66 3.71 6.79
C GLU A 175 -22.35 4.39 7.26
N GLU A 176 -21.83 3.98 8.43
CA GLU A 176 -20.57 4.52 8.93
C GLU A 176 -19.40 4.21 7.99
N LEU A 177 -19.34 3.02 7.39
CA LEU A 177 -18.28 2.66 6.45
C LEU A 177 -18.36 3.50 5.18
N LEU A 178 -19.57 3.70 4.62
CA LEU A 178 -19.78 4.57 3.47
C LEU A 178 -19.35 6.02 3.77
N ASN A 179 -19.71 6.53 4.96
CA ASN A 179 -19.31 7.87 5.41
C ASN A 179 -17.80 8.01 5.63
N HIS A 180 -17.08 6.91 5.88
CA HIS A 180 -15.62 6.90 5.96
C HIS A 180 -14.92 6.78 4.60
N GLY A 181 -15.67 6.69 3.50
CA GLY A 181 -15.12 6.61 2.14
C GLY A 181 -14.98 5.19 1.59
N VAL A 182 -15.69 4.21 2.16
CA VAL A 182 -15.88 2.91 1.50
C VAL A 182 -16.92 3.08 0.39
N ASP A 183 -16.58 2.68 -0.84
CA ASP A 183 -17.47 2.85 -1.99
C ASP A 183 -18.56 1.78 -2.03
N ALA A 184 -18.22 0.54 -1.67
CA ALA A 184 -19.16 -0.57 -1.70
C ALA A 184 -18.77 -1.72 -0.76
N ILE A 185 -19.78 -2.50 -0.38
CA ILE A 185 -19.63 -3.68 0.47
C ILE A 185 -20.31 -4.86 -0.24
N TYR A 186 -19.61 -5.98 -0.36
CA TYR A 186 -20.12 -7.18 -1.01
C TYR A 186 -19.88 -8.42 -0.16
N THR A 187 -20.74 -9.42 -0.29
CA THR A 187 -20.38 -10.78 0.12
C THR A 187 -19.27 -11.32 -0.79
N VAL A 188 -18.61 -12.41 -0.39
CA VAL A 188 -17.58 -13.06 -1.22
C VAL A 188 -18.14 -13.62 -2.55
N GLU A 189 -19.46 -13.85 -2.62
CA GLU A 189 -20.19 -14.22 -3.84
C GLU A 189 -20.57 -13.01 -4.71
N GLY A 190 -20.26 -11.78 -4.29
CA GLY A 190 -20.54 -10.55 -5.02
C GLY A 190 -21.94 -9.96 -4.77
N ILE A 191 -22.63 -10.38 -3.71
CA ILE A 191 -23.95 -9.82 -3.37
C ILE A 191 -23.75 -8.48 -2.63
N PRO A 192 -24.35 -7.37 -3.09
CA PRO A 192 -24.19 -6.07 -2.43
C PRO A 192 -24.86 -6.05 -1.05
N ILE A 193 -24.17 -5.45 -0.07
CA ILE A 193 -24.68 -5.21 1.28
C ILE A 193 -24.82 -3.70 1.47
N THR A 194 -26.06 -3.23 1.62
CA THR A 194 -26.38 -1.79 1.66
C THR A 194 -26.81 -1.30 3.04
N GLU A 195 -27.06 -2.20 3.98
CA GLU A 195 -27.51 -1.88 5.35
C GLU A 195 -27.06 -2.94 6.37
N GLY A 196 -27.22 -2.62 7.65
CA GLY A 196 -26.90 -3.51 8.76
C GLY A 196 -25.51 -3.27 9.35
N THR A 197 -25.02 -4.27 10.08
CA THR A 197 -23.78 -4.21 10.87
C THR A 197 -22.73 -5.15 10.32
N ILE A 198 -21.54 -4.63 10.09
CA ILE A 198 -20.36 -5.39 9.68
C ILE A 198 -19.46 -5.62 10.89
N TYR A 199 -19.38 -6.88 11.29
CA TYR A 199 -18.62 -7.32 12.45
C TYR A 199 -17.14 -7.49 12.11
N ASN A 200 -16.31 -7.02 13.03
CA ASN A 200 -14.87 -7.18 12.97
C ASN A 200 -14.30 -7.10 14.39
N LYS A 201 -13.14 -7.72 14.61
CA LYS A 201 -12.52 -7.75 15.93
C LYS A 201 -12.06 -6.34 16.31
N GLU A 202 -12.31 -5.92 17.55
CA GLU A 202 -12.11 -4.55 18.04
C GLU A 202 -10.77 -3.94 17.65
N ASP A 203 -9.66 -4.66 17.86
CA ASP A 203 -8.32 -4.15 17.59
C ASP A 203 -7.81 -4.40 16.17
N LYS A 204 -8.61 -5.01 15.30
CA LYS A 204 -8.20 -5.37 13.94
C LYS A 204 -8.69 -4.36 12.93
N LEU A 205 -7.82 -4.04 11.97
CA LEU A 205 -8.18 -3.21 10.83
C LEU A 205 -9.29 -3.89 10.01
N VAL A 206 -10.27 -3.10 9.59
CA VAL A 206 -11.19 -3.45 8.52
C VAL A 206 -10.37 -3.66 7.25
N ARG A 207 -10.56 -4.80 6.56
CA ARG A 207 -9.68 -5.22 5.46
C ARG A 207 -10.22 -4.75 4.11
N LEU A 208 -10.34 -3.43 3.96
CA LEU A 208 -10.72 -2.82 2.70
C LEU A 208 -9.69 -3.15 1.61
N CYS A 209 -10.15 -3.33 0.38
CA CYS A 209 -9.29 -3.62 -0.77
C CYS A 209 -9.67 -2.76 -1.97
N PRO A 210 -8.70 -2.41 -2.84
CA PRO A 210 -8.99 -1.82 -4.14
C PRO A 210 -9.70 -2.83 -5.06
N LEU A 211 -10.71 -2.35 -5.77
CA LEU A 211 -11.36 -3.07 -6.87
C LEU A 211 -11.82 -2.08 -7.94
N ASN A 212 -11.21 -2.14 -9.12
CA ASN A 212 -11.40 -1.23 -10.25
C ASN A 212 -11.30 0.25 -9.84
N GLY A 213 -10.36 0.58 -8.94
CA GLY A 213 -10.19 1.93 -8.42
C GLY A 213 -11.17 2.33 -7.30
N HIS A 214 -12.07 1.45 -6.88
CA HIS A 214 -12.97 1.66 -5.75
C HIS A 214 -12.44 1.03 -4.46
N VAL A 215 -12.78 1.64 -3.32
CA VAL A 215 -12.53 1.13 -1.97
C VAL A 215 -13.65 0.18 -1.58
N VAL A 216 -13.37 -1.12 -1.60
CA VAL A 216 -14.40 -2.16 -1.38
C VAL A 216 -14.12 -2.97 -0.12
N LEU A 217 -15.18 -3.34 0.60
CA LEU A 217 -15.14 -4.31 1.68
C LEU A 217 -15.82 -5.62 1.27
N PHE A 218 -15.12 -6.75 1.47
CA PHE A 218 -15.72 -8.07 1.37
C PHE A 218 -16.11 -8.60 2.75
N VAL A 219 -17.28 -9.23 2.82
CA VAL A 219 -17.82 -9.85 4.03
C VAL A 219 -18.25 -11.29 3.78
N GLU A 220 -18.28 -12.08 4.84
CA GLU A 220 -18.84 -13.43 4.83
C GLU A 220 -19.93 -13.55 5.89
N GLU A 221 -21.05 -14.18 5.54
CA GLU A 221 -22.13 -14.44 6.49
C GLU A 221 -21.78 -15.64 7.37
N ARG A 222 -21.78 -15.44 8.69
CA ARG A 222 -21.58 -16.49 9.69
C ARG A 222 -22.55 -16.26 10.84
N ASP A 223 -23.36 -17.28 11.15
CA ASP A 223 -24.37 -17.22 12.22
C ASP A 223 -25.31 -16.02 12.11
N GLY A 224 -25.74 -15.69 10.88
CA GLY A 224 -26.63 -14.56 10.59
C GLY A 224 -25.98 -13.18 10.75
N LYS A 225 -24.64 -13.11 10.76
CA LYS A 225 -23.86 -11.87 10.88
C LYS A 225 -22.87 -11.76 9.73
N PHE A 226 -22.68 -10.55 9.20
CA PHE A 226 -21.66 -10.29 8.18
C PHE A 226 -20.33 -9.94 8.85
N TRP A 227 -19.29 -10.72 8.55
CA TRP A 227 -17.95 -10.54 9.11
C TRP A 227 -16.97 -10.06 8.05
N ASN A 228 -16.16 -9.06 8.39
CA ASN A 228 -15.00 -8.62 7.60
C ASN A 228 -14.06 -9.79 7.27
N VAL A 229 -13.72 -9.95 5.99
CA VAL A 229 -12.77 -10.97 5.50
C VAL A 229 -11.63 -10.34 4.70
N SER A 230 -10.48 -11.05 4.61
CA SER A 230 -9.41 -10.62 3.70
C SER A 230 -9.66 -11.22 2.33
N ARG A 231 -9.51 -10.41 1.29
CA ARG A 231 -9.05 -10.92 -0.01
C ARG A 231 -7.59 -11.37 0.17
N GLY A 232 -7.26 -12.56 -0.35
CA GLY A 232 -5.94 -13.21 -0.19
C GLY A 232 -4.80 -12.38 -0.74
#